data_AF-A0A1L9SPE4-F1
#
_entry.id   AF-A0A1L9SPE4-F1
#
_cell.length_a   1.000
_cell.length_b   1.000
_cell.length_c   1.000
_cell.angle_alpha   90.00
_cell.angle_beta   90.00
_cell.angle_gamma   90.00
#
_symmetry.space_group_name_H-M   'P 1'
#
loop_
_entity.id
_entity.type
_entity.pdbx_description
1 polymer ?
#
loop_
_entity_poly.entity_id
_entity_poly.type
_entity_poly.pdbx_seq_one_letter_code
_entity_poly.pdbx_strand_id
1 'polypeptide(L)'
;MNTMGATSPQRDELRAKYQAAAESILQRLSLQFTIKAFNSLDLFDLGVDLLLFNPFDEDFLASKKCLFRPLPQGFLADYFVDSSKVLDGACKRLQFPDYWPPSDPTRLVPVDPTREVYSYLKIHYRCMERKRPKGHLKDLSKWDSIGSVTNPFPKLPVVDADYSYERPYPSPLPFWDYLLVMQPSTEKGDTVTAMPPIQLIISNNTTAEENELLHGELGPIVQAVHTRLNQPGFEKTSFFPVQVLSLFEPRHGRILQARFQPSGRLVVRASNIWSFEDKRNVIDLFLRFWVSEPCDAEDYEFSVDEDSLRDLSQVLSVLSPRPAVDLFKAEEDSSSPGSLSPFLPVPIPSLGKENVHPRSGKE
;
A
#
# COMPACT_ATOMS: atom_id res chain seq x y z
N MET A 1 -24.53 7.48 -25.14
CA MET A 1 -23.48 6.69 -25.83
C MET A 1 -23.70 5.23 -25.47
N ASN A 2 -24.10 4.39 -26.42
CA ASN A 2 -24.29 2.97 -26.18
C ASN A 2 -22.92 2.29 -26.13
N THR A 3 -22.47 1.90 -24.94
CA THR A 3 -21.35 0.97 -24.76
C THR A 3 -21.80 -0.40 -25.28
N MET A 4 -21.42 -0.73 -26.52
CA MET A 4 -21.50 -2.12 -26.99
C MET A 4 -20.60 -2.95 -26.08
N GLY A 5 -21.20 -3.82 -25.25
CA GLY A 5 -20.45 -4.72 -24.40
C GLY A 5 -19.47 -5.55 -25.24
N ALA A 6 -18.20 -5.55 -24.83
CA ALA A 6 -17.16 -6.29 -25.53
C ALA A 6 -17.55 -7.76 -25.73
N THR A 7 -17.18 -8.30 -26.89
CA THR A 7 -17.50 -9.67 -27.29
C THR A 7 -16.68 -10.66 -26.45
N SER A 8 -17.23 -11.85 -26.18
CA SER A 8 -16.54 -12.93 -25.44
C SER A 8 -15.10 -13.18 -25.90
N PRO A 9 -14.79 -13.20 -27.23
CA PRO A 9 -13.43 -13.48 -27.70
C PRO A 9 -12.38 -12.45 -27.23
N GLN A 10 -12.76 -11.18 -27.11
CA GLN A 10 -11.83 -10.13 -26.65
C GLN A 10 -11.47 -10.32 -25.17
N ARG A 11 -12.43 -10.74 -24.33
CA ARG A 11 -12.14 -11.06 -22.92
C ARG A 11 -11.26 -12.29 -22.79
N ASP A 12 -11.52 -13.32 -23.59
CA ASP A 12 -10.72 -14.53 -23.56
C ASP A 12 -9.25 -14.24 -23.91
N GLU A 13 -9.02 -13.37 -24.89
CA GLU A 13 -7.68 -12.88 -25.25
C GLU A 13 -7.02 -12.11 -24.08
N LEU A 14 -7.73 -11.16 -23.46
CA LEU A 14 -7.21 -10.41 -22.32
C LEU A 14 -6.88 -11.34 -21.14
N ARG A 15 -7.76 -12.29 -20.81
CA ARG A 15 -7.54 -13.26 -19.74
C ARG A 15 -6.30 -14.11 -20.00
N ALA A 16 -6.14 -14.64 -21.21
CA ALA A 16 -4.95 -15.41 -21.59
C ALA A 16 -3.67 -14.57 -21.47
N LYS A 17 -3.72 -13.31 -21.90
CA LYS A 17 -2.61 -12.37 -21.80
C LYS A 17 -2.24 -12.06 -20.35
N TYR A 18 -3.22 -11.79 -19.50
CA TYR A 18 -3.00 -11.49 -18.07
C TYR A 18 -2.50 -12.71 -17.32
N GLN A 19 -3.00 -13.90 -17.67
CA GLN A 19 -2.53 -15.17 -17.12
C GLN A 19 -1.05 -15.37 -17.41
N ALA A 20 -0.64 -15.28 -18.68
CA ALA A 20 0.76 -15.44 -19.08
C ALA A 20 1.68 -14.39 -18.41
N ALA A 21 1.23 -13.13 -18.31
CA ALA A 21 2.00 -12.08 -17.65
C ALA A 21 2.13 -12.32 -16.14
N ALA A 22 1.05 -12.71 -15.47
CA ALA A 22 1.08 -13.02 -14.04
C ALA A 22 1.97 -14.23 -13.73
N GLU A 23 1.89 -15.30 -14.51
CA GLU A 23 2.77 -16.47 -14.40
C GLU A 23 4.24 -16.10 -14.58
N SER A 24 4.56 -15.28 -15.58
CA SER A 24 5.92 -14.81 -15.83
C SER A 24 6.48 -14.01 -14.65
N ILE A 25 5.70 -13.08 -14.10
CA ILE A 25 6.10 -12.29 -12.92
C ILE A 25 6.29 -13.22 -11.71
N LEU A 26 5.33 -14.09 -11.41
CA LEU A 26 5.43 -15.02 -10.27
C LEU A 26 6.65 -15.93 -10.39
N GLN A 27 6.95 -16.43 -11.60
CA GLN A 27 8.14 -17.22 -11.87
C GLN A 27 9.41 -16.42 -11.58
N ARG A 28 9.51 -15.17 -12.07
CA ARG A 28 10.67 -14.30 -11.84
C ARG A 28 10.86 -14.00 -10.35
N LEU A 29 9.80 -13.68 -9.64
CA LEU A 29 9.82 -13.46 -8.19
C LEU A 29 10.30 -14.70 -7.43
N SER A 30 9.89 -15.91 -7.84
CA SER A 30 10.37 -17.15 -7.19
C SER A 30 11.87 -17.39 -7.38
N LEU A 31 12.44 -16.95 -8.51
CA LEU A 31 13.88 -17.05 -8.79
C LEU A 31 14.68 -15.94 -8.09
N GLN A 32 14.06 -14.81 -7.79
CA GLN A 32 14.68 -13.62 -7.19
C GLN A 32 14.30 -13.43 -5.71
N PHE A 33 14.22 -14.53 -4.96
CA PHE A 33 13.77 -14.52 -3.58
C PHE A 33 14.61 -13.59 -2.68
N THR A 34 15.90 -13.39 -2.97
CA THR A 34 16.77 -12.50 -2.17
C THR A 34 16.50 -11.00 -2.35
N ILE A 35 15.75 -10.59 -3.38
CA ILE A 35 15.43 -9.19 -3.64
C ILE A 35 14.31 -8.74 -2.71
N LYS A 36 14.56 -7.68 -1.92
CA LYS A 36 13.59 -7.11 -0.99
C LYS A 36 12.62 -6.12 -1.65
N ALA A 37 13.12 -5.37 -2.62
CA ALA A 37 12.38 -4.36 -3.35
C ALA A 37 12.89 -4.24 -4.79
N PHE A 38 12.00 -3.82 -5.68
CA PHE A 38 12.21 -3.69 -7.12
C PHE A 38 12.13 -2.22 -7.49
N ASN A 39 13.22 -1.67 -8.04
CA ASN A 39 13.22 -0.29 -8.53
C ASN A 39 12.50 -0.18 -9.89
N SER A 40 12.38 1.04 -10.43
CA SER A 40 11.67 1.29 -11.68
C SER A 40 12.18 0.49 -12.89
N LEU A 41 13.48 0.20 -12.97
CA LEU A 41 14.05 -0.60 -14.06
C LEU A 41 13.70 -2.09 -13.89
N ASP A 42 13.84 -2.62 -12.68
CA ASP A 42 13.45 -4.00 -12.38
C ASP A 42 11.96 -4.23 -12.68
N LEU A 43 11.12 -3.28 -12.27
CA LEU A 43 9.67 -3.31 -12.52
C LEU A 43 9.35 -3.24 -14.01
N PHE A 44 10.02 -2.35 -14.75
CA PHE A 44 9.82 -2.24 -16.18
C PHE A 44 10.10 -3.56 -16.91
N ASP A 45 11.22 -4.22 -16.57
CA ASP A 45 11.65 -5.51 -17.10
C ASP A 45 10.67 -6.65 -16.74
N LEU A 46 9.99 -6.54 -15.59
CA LEU A 46 8.93 -7.46 -15.17
C LEU A 46 7.58 -7.20 -15.86
N GLY A 47 7.47 -6.15 -16.68
CA GLY A 47 6.18 -5.78 -17.27
C GLY A 47 5.26 -5.04 -16.30
N VAL A 48 5.84 -4.38 -15.29
CA VAL A 48 5.13 -3.63 -14.25
C VAL A 48 5.42 -2.14 -14.41
N ASP A 49 4.36 -1.31 -14.36
CA ASP A 49 4.47 0.14 -14.31
C ASP A 49 4.11 0.60 -12.90
N LEU A 50 5.04 1.30 -12.24
CA LEU A 50 4.80 1.93 -10.94
C LEU A 50 4.53 3.42 -11.15
N LEU A 51 3.33 3.86 -10.81
CA LEU A 51 2.92 5.25 -10.92
C LEU A 51 2.55 5.78 -9.53
N LEU A 52 2.80 7.06 -9.29
CA LEU A 52 2.38 7.70 -8.04
C LEU A 52 0.94 8.22 -8.15
N PHE A 53 0.23 8.29 -7.03
CA PHE A 53 -1.02 9.04 -6.93
C PHE A 53 -1.13 9.75 -5.59
N ASN A 54 -1.83 10.89 -5.58
CA ASN A 54 -2.15 11.60 -4.35
C ASN A 54 -3.53 11.11 -3.85
N PRO A 55 -3.62 10.53 -2.63
CA PRO A 55 -4.90 10.04 -2.10
C PRO A 55 -5.88 11.16 -1.70
N PHE A 56 -5.48 12.42 -1.81
CA PHE A 56 -6.31 13.62 -1.57
C PHE A 56 -6.61 14.41 -2.84
N ASP A 57 -6.15 13.93 -4.01
CA ASP A 57 -6.44 14.57 -5.29
C ASP A 57 -7.83 14.14 -5.78
N GLU A 58 -8.81 15.04 -5.63
CA GLU A 58 -10.20 14.81 -6.04
C GLU A 58 -10.35 14.50 -7.53
N ASP A 59 -9.49 15.05 -8.40
CA ASP A 59 -9.51 14.75 -9.83
C ASP A 59 -9.10 13.29 -10.08
N PHE A 60 -8.06 12.83 -9.36
CA PHE A 60 -7.68 11.42 -9.39
C PHE A 60 -8.80 10.52 -8.85
N LEU A 61 -9.37 10.85 -7.69
CA LEU A 61 -10.42 10.05 -7.04
C LEU A 61 -11.71 9.97 -7.87
N ALA A 62 -12.03 11.02 -8.63
CA ALA A 62 -13.17 11.05 -9.55
C ALA A 62 -12.87 10.37 -10.89
N SER A 63 -11.60 10.17 -11.25
CA SER A 63 -11.19 9.59 -12.53
C SER A 63 -11.36 8.07 -12.61
N LYS A 64 -11.27 7.53 -13.83
CA LYS A 64 -11.14 6.08 -14.09
C LYS A 64 -9.77 5.50 -13.71
N LYS A 65 -8.85 6.30 -13.17
CA LYS A 65 -7.54 5.83 -12.67
C LYS A 65 -7.63 5.34 -11.22
N CYS A 66 -8.54 5.91 -10.43
CA CYS A 66 -8.85 5.42 -9.10
C CYS A 66 -9.71 4.16 -9.20
N LEU A 67 -9.18 3.03 -8.72
CA LEU A 67 -9.85 1.73 -8.77
C LEU A 67 -10.67 1.46 -7.50
N PHE A 68 -10.32 2.13 -6.41
CA PHE A 68 -10.97 2.00 -5.10
C PHE A 68 -11.19 3.38 -4.52
N ARG A 69 -12.46 3.80 -4.49
CA ARG A 69 -12.83 5.14 -4.04
C ARG A 69 -12.94 5.11 -2.51
N PRO A 70 -12.10 5.85 -1.78
CA PRO A 70 -12.21 5.93 -0.33
C PRO A 70 -13.48 6.68 0.04
N LEU A 71 -13.87 6.58 1.32
CA LEU A 71 -14.83 7.53 1.87
C LEU A 71 -14.29 8.98 1.74
N PRO A 72 -15.18 9.99 1.63
CA PRO A 72 -14.77 11.39 1.53
C PRO A 72 -13.88 11.84 2.69
N GLN A 73 -12.99 12.79 2.45
CA GLN A 73 -12.17 13.37 3.50
C GLN A 73 -13.06 13.97 4.60
N GLY A 74 -12.69 13.74 5.87
CA GLY A 74 -13.45 14.23 7.02
C GLY A 74 -14.71 13.41 7.34
N PHE A 75 -15.05 12.38 6.54
CA PHE A 75 -16.21 11.53 6.82
C PHE A 75 -16.12 10.85 8.21
N LEU A 76 -14.91 10.49 8.65
CA LEU A 76 -14.71 9.85 9.95
C LEU A 76 -14.64 10.84 11.12
N ALA A 77 -14.82 12.15 10.91
CA ALA A 77 -14.76 13.15 11.97
C ALA A 77 -15.79 12.92 13.09
N ASP A 78 -16.95 12.34 12.74
CA ASP A 78 -18.03 12.02 13.68
C ASP A 78 -17.93 10.60 14.29
N TYR A 79 -16.92 9.83 13.89
CA TYR A 79 -16.65 8.50 14.41
C TYR A 79 -15.67 8.56 15.58
N PHE A 80 -15.91 7.76 16.61
CA PHE A 80 -15.06 7.68 17.78
C PHE A 80 -15.00 6.25 18.29
N VAL A 81 -13.92 5.92 19.02
CA VAL A 81 -13.81 4.65 19.74
C VAL A 81 -14.21 4.91 21.19
N ASP A 82 -15.30 4.28 21.65
CA ASP A 82 -15.66 4.26 23.06
C ASP A 82 -14.76 3.29 23.80
N SER A 83 -13.72 3.81 24.47
CA SER A 83 -12.73 3.00 25.19
C SER A 83 -13.34 2.13 26.29
N SER A 84 -14.53 2.49 26.82
CA SER A 84 -15.21 1.66 27.83
C SER A 84 -15.79 0.36 27.26
N LYS A 85 -16.00 0.29 25.94
CA LYS A 85 -16.53 -0.88 25.24
C LYS A 85 -15.45 -1.76 24.63
N VAL A 86 -14.19 -1.34 24.69
CA VAL A 86 -13.07 -2.12 24.18
C VAL A 86 -12.60 -3.06 25.29
N LEU A 87 -12.43 -4.35 24.99
CA LEU A 87 -11.94 -5.33 25.95
C LEU A 87 -10.59 -4.88 26.53
N ASP A 88 -10.33 -5.10 27.83
CA ASP A 88 -9.13 -4.60 28.53
C ASP A 88 -7.79 -4.89 27.80
N GLY A 89 -7.66 -6.05 27.14
CA GLY A 89 -6.49 -6.41 26.34
C GLY A 89 -6.32 -5.58 25.06
N ALA A 90 -7.42 -5.11 24.47
CA ALA A 90 -7.45 -4.23 23.31
C ALA A 90 -7.34 -2.74 23.70
N CYS A 91 -7.73 -2.36 24.91
CA CYS A 91 -7.53 -1.00 25.44
C CYS A 91 -6.05 -0.61 25.49
N LYS A 92 -5.16 -1.54 25.85
CA LYS A 92 -3.70 -1.29 25.80
C LYS A 92 -3.20 -0.99 24.39
N ARG A 93 -3.82 -1.59 23.38
CA ARG A 93 -3.46 -1.38 21.97
C ARG A 93 -3.98 -0.05 21.42
N LEU A 94 -4.96 0.60 22.06
CA LEU A 94 -5.40 1.96 21.71
C LEU A 94 -4.40 3.05 22.09
N GLN A 95 -3.45 2.76 22.98
CA GLN A 95 -2.48 3.76 23.44
C GLN A 95 -1.38 4.05 22.42
N PHE A 96 -1.28 3.26 21.33
CA PHE A 96 -0.25 3.32 20.27
C PHE A 96 1.07 3.90 20.78
N PRO A 97 1.82 3.11 21.56
CA PRO A 97 2.95 3.61 22.35
C PRO A 97 3.96 4.26 21.43
N ASP A 98 4.66 5.29 21.89
CA ASP A 98 5.71 5.92 21.09
C ASP A 98 6.77 4.88 20.69
N TYR A 99 7.20 4.94 19.43
CA TYR A 99 8.19 4.00 18.91
C TYR A 99 9.56 4.42 19.43
N TRP A 100 10.21 3.53 20.16
CA TRP A 100 11.62 3.68 20.51
C TRP A 100 12.36 2.57 19.79
N PRO A 101 13.13 2.87 18.72
CA PRO A 101 13.92 1.85 18.07
C PRO A 101 14.84 1.23 19.13
N PRO A 102 14.97 -0.11 19.16
CA PRO A 102 15.79 -0.78 20.15
C PRO A 102 17.21 -0.23 20.07
N SER A 103 17.78 0.15 21.22
CA SER A 103 19.16 0.65 21.29
C SER A 103 20.19 -0.40 20.87
N ASP A 104 19.78 -1.67 20.82
CA ASP A 104 20.55 -2.81 20.36
C ASP A 104 19.73 -3.59 19.31
N PRO A 105 20.09 -3.55 18.02
CA PRO A 105 19.36 -4.25 16.96
C PRO A 105 19.47 -5.78 17.06
N THR A 106 20.32 -6.32 17.94
CA THR A 106 20.43 -7.77 18.19
C THR A 106 19.48 -8.28 19.27
N ARG A 107 18.88 -7.38 20.07
CA ARG A 107 17.79 -7.75 20.98
C ARG A 107 16.54 -7.99 20.15
N LEU A 108 16.03 -9.22 20.20
CA LEU A 108 14.69 -9.59 19.71
C LEU A 108 13.68 -8.63 20.34
N VAL A 109 13.22 -7.64 19.57
CA VAL A 109 12.06 -6.85 19.98
C VAL A 109 10.87 -7.80 19.93
N PRO A 110 10.14 -8.03 21.03
CA PRO A 110 9.05 -9.00 21.07
C PRO A 110 7.87 -8.63 20.16
N VAL A 111 7.86 -7.42 19.60
CA VAL A 111 6.72 -6.87 18.87
C VAL A 111 7.16 -6.40 17.50
N ASP A 112 6.57 -7.01 16.48
CA ASP A 112 6.61 -6.59 15.08
C ASP A 112 5.87 -5.25 14.95
N PRO A 113 6.60 -4.14 14.70
CA PRO A 113 6.03 -2.79 14.62
C PRO A 113 4.89 -2.65 13.61
N THR A 114 4.96 -3.39 12.49
CA THR A 114 3.90 -3.36 11.46
C THR A 114 2.63 -4.04 11.94
N ARG A 115 2.75 -5.11 12.74
CA ARG A 115 1.61 -5.76 13.41
C ARG A 115 0.99 -4.88 14.50
N GLU A 116 1.76 -3.99 15.14
CA GLU A 116 1.20 -2.98 16.04
C GLU A 116 0.32 -1.98 15.28
N VAL A 117 0.83 -1.44 14.15
CA VAL A 117 0.06 -0.55 13.26
C VAL A 117 -1.24 -1.23 12.82
N TYR A 118 -1.15 -2.47 12.33
CA TYR A 118 -2.35 -3.22 11.94
C TYR A 118 -3.32 -3.44 13.10
N SER A 119 -2.82 -3.86 14.27
CA SER A 119 -3.66 -4.05 15.45
C SER A 119 -4.40 -2.78 15.83
N TYR A 120 -3.72 -1.65 15.74
CA TYR A 120 -4.29 -0.34 16.01
C TYR A 120 -5.38 0.04 15.00
N LEU A 121 -5.10 -0.09 13.69
CA LEU A 121 -6.08 0.14 12.62
C LEU A 121 -7.29 -0.79 12.75
N LYS A 122 -7.05 -2.08 13.03
CA LYS A 122 -8.09 -3.10 13.18
C LYS A 122 -9.04 -2.80 14.34
N ILE A 123 -8.53 -2.26 15.45
CA ILE A 123 -9.37 -1.83 16.57
C ILE A 123 -10.23 -0.65 16.15
N HIS A 124 -9.67 0.35 15.47
CA HIS A 124 -10.44 1.49 14.98
C HIS A 124 -11.52 1.04 13.99
N TYR A 125 -11.16 0.23 13.00
CA TYR A 125 -12.10 -0.37 12.05
C TYR A 125 -13.27 -1.08 12.74
N ARG A 126 -13.00 -1.88 13.77
CA ARG A 126 -14.02 -2.68 14.48
C ARG A 126 -14.85 -1.89 15.49
N CYS A 127 -14.25 -0.93 16.18
CA CYS A 127 -14.82 -0.29 17.37
C CYS A 127 -15.26 1.15 17.12
N MET A 128 -14.86 1.78 16.02
CA MET A 128 -15.36 3.12 15.68
C MET A 128 -16.86 3.07 15.44
N GLU A 129 -17.57 3.92 16.18
CA GLU A 129 -19.01 4.14 16.06
C GLU A 129 -19.29 5.63 15.86
N ARG A 130 -20.37 5.93 15.15
CA ARG A 130 -20.92 7.30 15.06
C ARG A 130 -22.16 7.43 15.93
N LYS A 131 -22.35 8.58 16.58
CA LYS A 131 -23.51 8.79 17.47
C LYS A 131 -24.81 8.89 16.69
N ARG A 132 -24.81 9.57 15.54
CA ARG A 132 -26.02 9.85 14.75
C ARG A 132 -25.70 9.91 13.25
N PRO A 133 -26.41 9.14 12.40
CA PRO A 133 -27.21 7.98 12.78
C PRO A 133 -26.32 6.89 13.39
N LYS A 134 -26.82 6.13 14.37
CA LYS A 134 -25.98 5.12 15.05
C LYS A 134 -25.51 4.06 14.05
N GLY A 135 -24.23 3.68 14.11
CA GLY A 135 -23.66 2.61 13.29
C GLY A 135 -22.16 2.46 13.50
N HIS A 136 -21.61 1.29 13.20
CA HIS A 136 -20.17 1.06 13.24
C HIS A 136 -19.52 1.29 11.87
N LEU A 137 -18.25 1.66 11.87
CA LEU A 137 -17.48 1.84 10.63
C LEU A 137 -17.45 0.55 9.80
N LYS A 138 -17.19 -0.60 10.44
CA LYS A 138 -17.21 -1.92 9.80
C LYS A 138 -18.53 -2.23 9.07
N ASP A 139 -19.65 -1.67 9.53
CA ASP A 139 -20.98 -1.93 8.93
C ASP A 139 -21.16 -1.16 7.61
N LEU A 140 -20.30 -0.18 7.32
CA LEU A 140 -20.22 0.46 6.01
C LEU A 140 -19.45 -0.38 5.00
N SER A 141 -18.60 -1.29 5.50
CA SER A 141 -17.76 -2.11 4.66
C SER A 141 -18.59 -3.19 3.98
N LYS A 142 -18.51 -3.26 2.65
CA LYS A 142 -19.01 -4.39 1.87
C LYS A 142 -17.96 -5.50 1.72
N TRP A 143 -16.84 -5.37 2.44
CA TRP A 143 -15.72 -6.29 2.38
C TRP A 143 -15.83 -7.39 3.42
N ASP A 144 -15.84 -8.62 2.93
CA ASP A 144 -15.81 -9.82 3.74
C ASP A 144 -14.42 -10.44 3.72
N SER A 145 -13.97 -10.93 4.88
CA SER A 145 -12.75 -11.73 4.94
C SER A 145 -12.97 -13.00 4.12
N ILE A 146 -12.00 -13.35 3.26
CA ILE A 146 -12.04 -14.62 2.53
C ILE A 146 -11.75 -15.74 3.53
N GLY A 147 -12.81 -16.42 3.98
CA GLY A 147 -12.74 -17.48 4.98
C GLY A 147 -12.08 -18.77 4.45
N SER A 148 -11.50 -19.57 5.36
CA SER A 148 -10.75 -20.79 5.04
C SER A 148 -11.56 -21.85 4.28
N VAL A 149 -12.87 -21.99 4.49
CA VAL A 149 -13.60 -23.16 3.93
C VAL A 149 -13.74 -23.09 2.40
N THR A 150 -13.85 -21.88 1.83
CA THR A 150 -14.01 -21.64 0.38
C THR A 150 -12.89 -20.79 -0.20
N ASN A 151 -11.73 -20.71 0.47
CA ASN A 151 -10.63 -19.85 0.07
C ASN A 151 -10.02 -20.33 -1.27
N PRO A 152 -10.16 -19.58 -2.38
CA PRO A 152 -9.50 -19.92 -3.64
C PRO A 152 -7.99 -19.61 -3.59
N PHE A 153 -7.53 -18.91 -2.57
CA PHE A 153 -6.11 -18.67 -2.33
C PHE A 153 -5.50 -19.91 -1.65
N PRO A 154 -4.29 -20.33 -2.06
CA PRO A 154 -3.64 -21.52 -1.51
C PRO A 154 -3.59 -21.53 0.04
N LYS A 155 -3.80 -22.70 0.66
CA LYS A 155 -3.87 -22.92 2.12
C LYS A 155 -2.61 -23.59 2.67
N LEU A 156 -1.91 -22.96 3.63
CA LEU A 156 -0.86 -23.66 4.39
C LEU A 156 -1.46 -24.85 5.15
N PRO A 157 -0.70 -25.95 5.33
CA PRO A 157 -0.96 -26.90 6.40
C PRO A 157 -0.83 -26.14 7.73
N VAL A 158 -1.96 -26.05 8.42
CA VAL A 158 -2.12 -25.34 9.70
C VAL A 158 -1.23 -25.96 10.76
N VAL A 159 -0.34 -25.16 11.35
CA VAL A 159 0.08 -25.36 12.75
C VAL A 159 -0.42 -24.13 13.50
N ASP A 160 -1.47 -24.37 14.29
CA ASP A 160 -2.12 -23.48 15.26
C ASP A 160 -2.78 -22.18 14.77
N ALA A 161 -4.11 -22.27 14.69
CA ALA A 161 -5.12 -21.25 14.98
C ALA A 161 -4.67 -19.76 15.12
N ASP A 162 -4.16 -19.17 14.05
CA ASP A 162 -4.42 -17.78 13.69
C ASP A 162 -4.05 -17.56 12.22
N TYR A 163 -5.00 -17.05 11.45
CA TYR A 163 -5.02 -16.83 10.00
C TYR A 163 -3.65 -16.52 9.34
N SER A 164 -2.95 -17.54 8.84
CA SER A 164 -1.80 -17.38 7.93
C SER A 164 -2.17 -17.89 6.53
N TYR A 165 -2.14 -16.98 5.55
CA TYR A 165 -2.30 -17.33 4.12
C TYR A 165 -0.96 -17.87 3.59
N GLU A 166 -0.97 -18.74 2.57
CA GLU A 166 0.28 -19.21 1.95
C GLU A 166 1.13 -18.04 1.45
N ARG A 167 2.40 -18.03 1.85
CA ARG A 167 3.42 -17.30 1.11
C ARG A 167 3.61 -18.05 -0.21
N PRO A 168 3.44 -17.42 -1.38
CA PRO A 168 3.64 -18.07 -2.68
C PRO A 168 5.08 -18.55 -2.92
N TYR A 169 6.03 -18.23 -2.03
CA TYR A 169 7.43 -18.59 -2.14
C TYR A 169 7.90 -19.35 -0.89
N PRO A 170 8.64 -20.46 -1.04
CA PRO A 170 9.19 -21.19 0.10
C PRO A 170 10.15 -20.29 0.90
N SER A 171 9.96 -20.27 2.22
CA SER A 171 10.84 -19.60 3.20
C SER A 171 12.29 -20.10 3.03
N PRO A 172 13.29 -19.20 3.06
CA PRO A 172 13.61 -18.45 4.26
C PRO A 172 13.26 -16.95 4.21
N LEU A 173 12.45 -16.47 3.26
CA LEU A 173 12.14 -15.04 3.16
C LEU A 173 11.35 -14.54 4.37
N PRO A 174 11.96 -13.81 5.33
CA PRO A 174 11.31 -13.38 6.57
C PRO A 174 10.56 -12.04 6.39
N PHE A 175 10.35 -11.58 5.15
CA PHE A 175 10.16 -10.16 4.89
C PHE A 175 8.70 -9.70 4.80
N TRP A 176 7.70 -10.57 4.80
CA TRP A 176 6.29 -10.12 4.75
C TRP A 176 5.26 -11.19 5.15
N ASP A 177 4.05 -10.74 5.51
CA ASP A 177 2.89 -11.54 5.90
C ASP A 177 1.56 -10.94 5.39
N TYR A 178 0.60 -11.81 5.05
CA TYR A 178 -0.80 -11.41 4.92
C TYR A 178 -1.42 -11.21 6.31
N LEU A 179 -1.91 -10.01 6.59
CA LEU A 179 -2.64 -9.69 7.81
C LEU A 179 -4.15 -9.82 7.61
N LEU A 180 -4.61 -9.57 6.38
CA LEU A 180 -6.01 -9.71 5.98
C LEU A 180 -6.14 -9.83 4.46
N VAL A 181 -7.06 -10.68 3.99
CA VAL A 181 -7.47 -10.79 2.59
C VAL A 181 -9.00 -10.70 2.55
N MET A 182 -9.52 -9.76 1.77
CA MET A 182 -10.95 -9.49 1.69
C MET A 182 -11.42 -9.45 0.24
N GLN A 183 -12.71 -9.73 0.07
CA GLN A 183 -13.43 -9.54 -1.17
C GLN A 183 -14.77 -8.87 -0.90
N PRO A 184 -15.31 -8.09 -1.86
CA PRO A 184 -16.67 -7.63 -1.77
C PRO A 184 -17.64 -8.76 -2.16
N SER A 185 -18.86 -8.68 -1.65
CA SER A 185 -19.94 -9.56 -2.05
C SER A 185 -21.19 -8.76 -2.43
N THR A 186 -22.02 -9.36 -3.28
CA THR A 186 -23.35 -8.84 -3.61
C THR A 186 -24.40 -9.85 -3.20
N GLU A 187 -25.49 -9.35 -2.61
CA GLU A 187 -26.63 -10.17 -2.22
C GLU A 187 -27.77 -9.95 -3.22
N LYS A 188 -28.26 -11.04 -3.82
CA LYS A 188 -29.47 -11.03 -4.66
C LYS A 188 -30.40 -12.13 -4.19
N GLY A 189 -31.39 -11.76 -3.38
CA GLY A 189 -32.21 -12.73 -2.65
C GLY A 189 -31.34 -13.52 -1.67
N ASP A 190 -31.46 -14.85 -1.69
CA ASP A 190 -30.66 -15.73 -0.82
C ASP A 190 -29.27 -16.08 -1.40
N THR A 191 -28.88 -15.48 -2.53
CA THR A 191 -27.60 -15.77 -3.19
C THR A 191 -26.58 -14.66 -2.90
N VAL A 192 -25.48 -15.04 -2.26
CA VAL A 192 -24.31 -14.19 -2.05
C VAL A 192 -23.29 -14.50 -3.15
N THR A 193 -22.94 -13.51 -3.96
CA THR A 193 -21.99 -13.65 -5.06
C THR A 193 -20.73 -12.83 -4.78
N ALA A 194 -19.57 -13.49 -4.78
CA ALA A 194 -18.28 -12.81 -4.67
C ALA A 194 -18.03 -11.90 -5.86
N MET A 195 -17.46 -10.72 -5.62
CA MET A 195 -17.08 -9.79 -6.68
C MET A 195 -15.59 -9.95 -7.06
N PRO A 196 -15.19 -9.56 -8.28
CA PRO A 196 -13.80 -9.68 -8.75
C PRO A 196 -12.74 -8.96 -7.89
N PRO A 197 -12.97 -7.73 -7.37
CA PRO A 197 -11.97 -6.99 -6.61
C PRO A 197 -11.44 -7.75 -5.39
N ILE A 198 -10.18 -7.45 -5.04
CA ILE A 198 -9.52 -7.96 -3.83
C ILE A 198 -8.94 -6.79 -3.06
N GLN A 199 -9.04 -6.84 -1.72
CA GLN A 199 -8.32 -5.95 -0.83
C GLN A 199 -7.41 -6.78 0.09
N LEU A 200 -6.15 -6.36 0.16
CA LEU A 200 -5.10 -6.98 0.96
C LEU A 200 -4.66 -6.01 2.04
N ILE A 201 -4.38 -6.52 3.23
CA ILE A 201 -3.57 -5.83 4.23
C ILE A 201 -2.35 -6.71 4.47
N ILE A 202 -1.18 -6.15 4.24
CA ILE A 202 0.09 -6.86 4.34
C ILE A 202 1.01 -6.15 5.33
N SER A 203 1.87 -6.93 5.95
CA SER A 203 2.98 -6.46 6.78
C SER A 203 4.27 -6.83 6.06
N ASN A 204 5.24 -5.93 6.05
CA ASN A 204 6.58 -6.18 5.53
C ASN A 204 7.65 -5.80 6.56
N ASN A 205 8.57 -6.71 6.84
CA ASN A 205 9.72 -6.52 7.72
C ASN A 205 10.91 -5.89 6.98
N THR A 206 10.64 -4.83 6.21
CA THR A 206 11.62 -4.05 5.46
C THR A 206 11.16 -2.60 5.35
N THR A 207 12.06 -1.67 5.08
CA THR A 207 11.69 -0.31 4.69
C THR A 207 11.39 -0.27 3.20
N ALA A 208 10.57 0.69 2.76
CA ALA A 208 10.29 0.96 1.35
C ALA A 208 10.71 2.38 0.98
N GLU A 209 11.07 2.59 -0.28
CA GLU A 209 11.23 3.90 -0.92
C GLU A 209 10.04 4.21 -1.86
N GLU A 210 9.86 5.49 -2.20
CA GLU A 210 8.69 5.96 -2.98
C GLU A 210 8.65 5.37 -4.41
N ASN A 211 9.80 5.13 -5.02
CA ASN A 211 9.96 4.73 -6.42
C ASN A 211 10.26 3.24 -6.63
N GLU A 212 10.02 2.42 -5.61
CA GLU A 212 10.17 0.97 -5.68
C GLU A 212 8.89 0.25 -5.21
N LEU A 213 8.79 -1.05 -5.50
CA LEU A 213 7.83 -1.95 -4.87
C LEU A 213 8.54 -3.02 -4.07
N LEU A 214 8.10 -3.25 -2.84
CA LEU A 214 8.57 -4.36 -2.04
C LEU A 214 8.18 -5.68 -2.71
N HIS A 215 9.01 -6.71 -2.50
CA HIS A 215 8.67 -8.07 -2.91
C HIS A 215 7.35 -8.54 -2.29
N GLY A 216 7.12 -8.19 -1.02
CA GLY A 216 5.88 -8.47 -0.31
C GLY A 216 4.69 -7.62 -0.75
N GLU A 217 4.88 -6.61 -1.59
CA GLU A 217 3.77 -5.88 -2.23
C GLU A 217 3.45 -6.48 -3.60
N LEU A 218 4.46 -6.65 -4.45
CA LEU A 218 4.27 -7.10 -5.83
C LEU A 218 3.79 -8.56 -5.90
N GLY A 219 4.39 -9.46 -5.12
CA GLY A 219 4.02 -10.88 -5.11
C GLY A 219 2.55 -11.10 -4.79
N PRO A 220 2.03 -10.59 -3.66
CA PRO A 220 0.61 -10.69 -3.31
C PRO A 220 -0.36 -10.09 -4.33
N ILE A 221 -0.01 -8.95 -4.94
CA ILE A 221 -0.84 -8.35 -5.99
C ILE A 221 -0.99 -9.31 -7.18
N VAL A 222 0.13 -9.81 -7.69
CA VAL A 222 0.15 -10.68 -8.87
C VAL A 222 -0.53 -12.01 -8.54
N GLN A 223 -0.27 -12.56 -7.36
CA GLN A 223 -0.91 -13.80 -6.89
C GLN A 223 -2.42 -13.64 -6.79
N ALA A 224 -2.93 -12.51 -6.29
CA ALA A 224 -4.36 -12.27 -6.19
C ALA A 224 -5.04 -12.22 -7.56
N VAL A 225 -4.42 -11.55 -8.54
CA VAL A 225 -4.94 -11.54 -9.91
C VAL A 225 -4.89 -12.94 -10.52
N HIS A 226 -3.77 -13.64 -10.40
CA HIS A 226 -3.60 -15.00 -10.92
C HIS A 226 -4.63 -15.96 -10.34
N THR A 227 -4.86 -15.91 -9.03
CA THR A 227 -5.90 -16.71 -8.36
C THR A 227 -7.29 -16.37 -8.91
N ARG A 228 -7.63 -15.09 -9.08
CA ARG A 228 -8.93 -14.68 -9.61
C ARG A 228 -9.14 -15.08 -11.08
N LEU A 229 -8.09 -15.03 -11.90
CA LEU A 229 -8.13 -15.50 -13.30
C LEU A 229 -8.52 -16.98 -13.38
N ASN A 230 -8.03 -17.79 -12.44
CA ASN A 230 -8.26 -19.24 -12.40
C ASN A 230 -9.47 -19.65 -11.55
N GLN A 231 -10.15 -18.71 -10.91
CA GLN A 231 -11.25 -19.01 -10.00
C GLN A 231 -12.56 -19.24 -10.76
N PRO A 232 -13.26 -20.36 -10.49
CA PRO A 232 -14.59 -20.59 -11.05
C PRO A 232 -15.60 -19.49 -10.65
N GLY A 233 -16.44 -19.09 -11.58
CA GLY A 233 -17.40 -17.98 -11.42
C GLY A 233 -16.89 -16.61 -11.91
N PHE A 234 -15.60 -16.50 -12.22
CA PHE A 234 -15.00 -15.28 -12.78
C PHE A 234 -14.55 -15.43 -14.24
N GLU A 235 -14.98 -16.47 -14.94
CA GLU A 235 -14.60 -16.74 -16.33
C GLU A 235 -15.03 -15.63 -17.28
N LYS A 236 -16.09 -14.91 -16.94
CA LYS A 236 -16.68 -13.85 -17.77
C LYS A 236 -16.12 -12.45 -17.53
N THR A 237 -15.08 -12.32 -16.71
CA THR A 237 -14.40 -11.05 -16.44
C THR A 237 -12.90 -11.19 -16.65
N SER A 238 -12.26 -10.15 -17.17
CA SER A 238 -10.80 -10.00 -17.20
C SER A 238 -10.31 -8.91 -16.23
N PHE A 239 -11.22 -8.20 -15.58
CA PHE A 239 -10.91 -7.08 -14.70
C PHE A 239 -10.87 -7.50 -13.23
N PHE A 240 -9.65 -7.54 -12.68
CA PHE A 240 -9.37 -7.96 -11.29
C PHE A 240 -8.52 -6.91 -10.57
N PRO A 241 -9.14 -5.79 -10.15
CA PRO A 241 -8.40 -4.76 -9.43
C PRO A 241 -8.02 -5.27 -8.03
N VAL A 242 -6.83 -4.88 -7.57
CA VAL A 242 -6.32 -5.23 -6.24
C VAL A 242 -5.96 -3.95 -5.48
N GLN A 243 -6.47 -3.81 -4.27
CA GLN A 243 -6.04 -2.77 -3.33
C GLN A 243 -5.13 -3.41 -2.28
N VAL A 244 -4.06 -2.71 -1.90
CA VAL A 244 -3.19 -3.13 -0.80
C VAL A 244 -3.04 -1.99 0.19
N LEU A 245 -3.31 -2.26 1.47
CA LEU A 245 -2.80 -1.46 2.58
C LEU A 245 -1.48 -2.09 3.00
N SER A 246 -0.38 -1.54 2.49
CA SER A 246 0.96 -2.05 2.73
C SER A 246 1.53 -1.39 3.98
N LEU A 247 1.80 -2.19 5.01
CA LEU A 247 2.44 -1.75 6.25
C LEU A 247 3.87 -2.26 6.26
N PHE A 248 4.82 -1.43 6.68
CA PHE A 248 6.23 -1.77 6.63
C PHE A 248 7.07 -0.99 7.66
N GLU A 249 8.30 -1.43 7.87
CA GLU A 249 9.17 -0.92 8.94
C GLU A 249 9.51 0.58 8.77
N PRO A 250 9.82 1.29 9.87
CA PRO A 250 9.50 0.93 11.25
C PRO A 250 8.00 1.01 11.56
N ARG A 251 7.29 2.06 11.16
CA ARG A 251 5.84 2.18 11.34
C ARG A 251 5.27 3.00 10.21
N HIS A 252 5.52 2.54 9.00
CA HIS A 252 5.09 3.19 7.80
C HIS A 252 4.02 2.38 7.09
N GLY A 253 3.34 3.04 6.17
CA GLY A 253 2.59 2.32 5.16
C GLY A 253 2.28 3.19 3.97
N ARG A 254 1.79 2.54 2.92
CA ARG A 254 1.20 3.20 1.75
C ARG A 254 0.02 2.40 1.22
N ILE A 255 -0.77 3.06 0.39
CA ILE A 255 -1.90 2.46 -0.29
C ILE A 255 -1.47 2.16 -1.73
N LEU A 256 -1.70 0.93 -2.17
CA LEU A 256 -1.49 0.52 -3.55
C LEU A 256 -2.82 0.19 -4.21
N GLN A 257 -2.95 0.53 -5.49
CA GLN A 257 -4.04 0.08 -6.35
C GLN A 257 -3.45 -0.50 -7.62
N ALA A 258 -3.82 -1.72 -7.97
CA ALA A 258 -3.21 -2.42 -9.08
C ALA A 258 -4.26 -3.04 -10.01
N ARG A 259 -3.94 -3.09 -11.30
CA ARG A 259 -4.68 -3.86 -12.31
C ARG A 259 -3.81 -4.15 -13.52
N PHE A 260 -4.13 -5.21 -14.25
CA PHE A 260 -3.61 -5.36 -15.61
C PHE A 260 -4.34 -4.42 -16.57
N GLN A 261 -3.57 -3.90 -17.52
CA GLN A 261 -4.07 -3.17 -18.67
C GLN A 261 -4.20 -4.08 -19.90
N PRO A 262 -4.98 -3.69 -20.93
CA PRO A 262 -5.05 -4.42 -22.20
C PRO A 262 -3.70 -4.69 -22.86
N SER A 263 -2.68 -3.87 -22.58
CA SER A 263 -1.29 -4.07 -22.99
C SER A 263 -0.65 -5.34 -22.43
N GLY A 264 -1.23 -5.96 -21.40
CA GLY A 264 -0.66 -7.07 -20.63
C GLY A 264 0.30 -6.63 -19.53
N ARG A 265 0.53 -5.32 -19.38
CA ARG A 265 1.34 -4.76 -18.29
C ARG A 265 0.51 -4.61 -17.02
N LEU A 266 1.13 -4.86 -15.87
CA LEU A 266 0.55 -4.60 -14.57
C LEU A 266 0.82 -3.14 -14.19
N VAL A 267 -0.22 -2.33 -14.03
CA VAL A 267 -0.07 -0.98 -13.48
C VAL A 267 -0.31 -1.06 -11.99
N VAL A 268 0.65 -0.56 -11.20
CA VAL A 268 0.55 -0.37 -9.76
C VAL A 268 0.63 1.12 -9.47
N ARG A 269 -0.42 1.66 -8.86
CA ARG A 269 -0.46 3.04 -8.38
C ARG A 269 -0.18 3.05 -6.89
N ALA A 270 0.85 3.78 -6.47
CA ALA A 270 1.26 3.91 -5.08
C ALA A 270 0.97 5.31 -4.55
N SER A 271 0.40 5.41 -3.35
CA SER A 271 0.39 6.66 -2.59
C SER A 271 1.79 6.95 -2.05
N ASN A 272 2.00 8.18 -1.58
CA ASN A 272 3.15 8.49 -0.71
C ASN A 272 3.24 7.51 0.48
N ILE A 273 4.43 7.43 1.05
CA ILE A 273 4.71 6.72 2.30
C ILE A 273 4.29 7.59 3.48
N TRP A 274 3.46 7.02 4.35
CA TRP A 274 2.93 7.69 5.54
C TRP A 274 3.55 7.10 6.80
N SER A 275 4.05 7.95 7.69
CA SER A 275 4.46 7.53 9.03
C SER A 275 3.26 7.50 9.96
N PHE A 276 3.05 6.37 10.64
CA PHE A 276 2.05 6.23 11.69
C PHE A 276 2.49 6.86 13.02
N GLU A 277 3.68 7.48 13.08
CA GLU A 277 4.07 8.30 14.22
C GLU A 277 3.21 9.58 14.31
N ASP A 278 2.79 10.15 13.17
CA ASP A 278 1.82 11.25 13.10
C ASP A 278 0.39 10.70 12.94
N LYS A 279 -0.24 10.50 14.10
CA LYS A 279 -1.30 9.49 14.27
C LYS A 279 -2.58 9.86 13.50
N ARG A 280 -3.15 11.05 13.69
CA ARG A 280 -4.59 11.27 13.40
C ARG A 280 -4.96 11.27 11.92
N ASN A 281 -4.19 11.95 11.08
CA ASN A 281 -4.54 12.09 9.66
C ASN A 281 -4.26 10.81 8.87
N VAL A 282 -3.23 10.05 9.26
CA VAL A 282 -2.87 8.79 8.61
C VAL A 282 -3.86 7.68 8.94
N ILE A 283 -4.33 7.59 10.19
CA ILE A 283 -5.36 6.62 10.58
C ILE A 283 -6.64 6.84 9.77
N ASP A 284 -7.12 8.09 9.71
CA ASP A 284 -8.32 8.43 8.93
C ASP A 284 -8.16 8.00 7.47
N LEU A 285 -7.04 8.36 6.84
CA LEU A 285 -6.74 7.98 5.46
C LEU A 285 -6.83 6.45 5.25
N PHE A 286 -6.11 5.67 6.04
CA PHE A 286 -6.08 4.20 5.87
C PHE A 286 -7.44 3.57 6.14
N LEU A 287 -8.20 4.05 7.12
CA LEU A 287 -9.54 3.54 7.39
C LEU A 287 -10.52 3.86 6.27
N ARG A 288 -10.49 5.08 5.70
CA ARG A 288 -11.34 5.44 4.54
C ARG A 288 -11.04 4.58 3.32
N PHE A 289 -9.78 4.19 3.13
CA PHE A 289 -9.39 3.24 2.10
C PHE A 289 -9.70 1.79 2.46
N TRP A 290 -9.66 1.39 3.73
CA TRP A 290 -10.09 0.06 4.16
C TRP A 290 -11.56 -0.18 3.80
N VAL A 291 -12.44 0.79 4.05
CA VAL A 291 -13.86 0.72 3.67
C VAL A 291 -14.17 1.31 2.29
N SER A 292 -13.18 1.33 1.39
CA SER A 292 -13.36 1.86 0.04
C SER A 292 -14.40 1.10 -0.76
N GLU A 293 -15.00 1.77 -1.74
CA GLU A 293 -15.85 1.12 -2.74
C GLU A 293 -15.01 0.80 -3.99
N PRO A 294 -14.96 -0.47 -4.43
CA PRO A 294 -14.29 -0.81 -5.68
C PRO A 294 -15.07 -0.26 -6.88
N CYS A 295 -14.37 0.01 -7.97
CA CYS A 295 -14.98 0.47 -9.21
C CYS A 295 -15.69 -0.66 -9.98
N ASP A 296 -16.72 -0.28 -10.75
CA ASP A 296 -17.51 -1.22 -11.56
C ASP A 296 -16.74 -1.74 -12.77
N ALA A 297 -16.70 -3.05 -12.96
CA ALA A 297 -15.85 -3.70 -13.97
C ALA A 297 -16.16 -3.25 -15.42
N GLU A 298 -17.44 -3.04 -15.75
CA GLU A 298 -17.89 -2.74 -17.12
C GLU A 298 -17.27 -1.45 -17.67
N ASP A 299 -17.01 -0.47 -16.80
CA ASP A 299 -16.48 0.83 -17.18
C ASP A 299 -14.95 0.86 -17.35
N TYR A 300 -14.26 -0.16 -16.84
CA TYR A 300 -12.81 -0.15 -16.62
C TYR A 300 -12.07 -1.28 -17.36
N GLU A 301 -12.74 -2.40 -17.65
CA GLU A 301 -12.15 -3.61 -18.22
C GLU A 301 -11.30 -3.33 -19.48
N PHE A 302 -11.75 -2.42 -20.34
CA PHE A 302 -11.09 -2.05 -21.59
C PHE A 302 -10.43 -0.66 -21.56
N SER A 303 -10.42 0.00 -20.40
CA SER A 303 -9.81 1.32 -20.26
C SER A 303 -8.29 1.22 -20.23
N VAL A 304 -7.63 2.09 -21.00
CA VAL A 304 -6.17 2.24 -20.99
C VAL A 304 -5.82 3.41 -20.07
N ASP A 305 -4.80 3.23 -19.23
CA ASP A 305 -4.24 4.34 -18.45
C ASP A 305 -3.16 5.02 -19.30
N GLU A 306 -3.48 6.18 -19.85
CA GLU A 306 -2.60 6.96 -20.74
C GLU A 306 -1.30 7.40 -20.04
N ASP A 307 -1.27 7.47 -18.71
CA ASP A 307 -0.07 7.87 -17.97
C ASP A 307 1.04 6.82 -18.08
N SER A 308 0.68 5.52 -18.12
CA SER A 308 1.64 4.41 -18.26
C SER A 308 2.41 4.50 -19.58
N LEU A 309 1.79 5.03 -20.64
CA LEU A 309 2.45 5.22 -21.93
C LEU A 309 3.46 6.38 -21.94
N ARG A 310 3.25 7.40 -21.10
CA ARG A 310 4.10 8.60 -21.04
C ARG A 310 5.38 8.35 -20.26
N ASP A 311 5.33 7.51 -19.23
CA ASP A 311 6.49 7.26 -18.36
C ASP A 311 7.59 6.44 -19.04
N LEU A 312 7.23 5.60 -20.01
CA LEU A 312 8.18 4.89 -20.87
C LEU A 312 9.17 5.83 -21.57
N SER A 313 8.71 7.02 -21.99
CA SER A 313 9.59 8.02 -22.61
C SER A 313 10.61 8.60 -21.62
N GLN A 314 10.27 8.68 -20.34
CA GLN A 314 11.15 9.17 -19.28
C GLN A 314 12.15 8.09 -18.85
N VAL A 315 11.71 6.85 -18.66
CA VAL A 315 12.61 5.72 -18.38
C VAL A 315 13.65 5.55 -19.50
N LEU A 316 13.23 5.63 -20.77
CA LEU A 316 14.15 5.57 -21.91
C LEU A 316 15.11 6.77 -21.99
N SER A 317 14.72 7.93 -21.46
CA SER A 317 15.60 9.11 -21.37
C SER A 317 16.70 8.96 -20.31
N VAL A 318 16.43 8.25 -19.22
CA VAL A 318 17.42 7.91 -18.17
C VAL A 318 18.41 6.85 -18.65
N LEU A 319 17.95 5.93 -19.51
CA LEU A 319 18.77 4.87 -20.10
C LEU A 319 19.59 5.33 -21.34
N SER A 320 19.40 6.56 -21.81
CA SER A 320 20.20 7.09 -22.91
C SER A 320 21.61 7.44 -22.42
N PRO A 321 22.68 6.89 -23.03
CA PRO A 321 24.04 7.26 -22.65
C PRO A 321 24.23 8.76 -22.88
N ARG A 322 24.61 9.49 -21.83
CA ARG A 322 25.01 10.90 -21.97
C ARG A 322 26.11 10.96 -23.03
N PRO A 323 26.00 11.82 -24.05
CA PRO A 323 27.10 12.01 -24.98
C PRO A 323 28.32 12.43 -24.16
N ALA A 324 29.43 11.71 -24.36
CA ALA A 324 30.71 12.08 -23.79
C ALA A 324 31.00 13.51 -24.24
N VAL A 325 30.94 14.45 -23.29
CA VAL A 325 31.40 15.80 -23.54
C VAL A 325 32.91 15.69 -23.66
N ASP A 326 33.41 15.85 -24.89
CA ASP A 326 34.83 15.92 -25.23
C ASP A 326 35.51 16.97 -24.33
N LEU A 327 36.27 16.47 -23.35
CA LEU A 327 37.07 17.27 -22.45
C LEU A 327 38.45 17.47 -23.07
N PHE A 328 38.55 18.29 -24.13
CA PHE A 328 39.85 18.78 -24.61
C PHE A 328 39.76 20.21 -25.17
N LYS A 329 40.71 21.04 -24.69
CA LYS A 329 41.05 22.44 -25.02
C LYS A 329 40.32 23.51 -24.17
N ALA A 330 40.99 24.46 -23.52
CA ALA A 330 42.39 24.86 -23.53
C ALA A 330 42.78 25.56 -22.21
N GLU A 331 44.01 25.31 -21.76
CA GLU A 331 44.79 26.23 -20.93
C GLU A 331 45.25 27.41 -21.81
N GLU A 332 45.13 28.65 -21.31
CA GLU A 332 46.22 29.64 -21.29
C GLU A 332 45.82 30.88 -20.47
N ASP A 333 46.57 31.09 -19.38
CA ASP A 333 47.15 32.34 -18.85
C ASP A 333 46.31 33.63 -18.69
N SER A 334 46.18 34.10 -17.43
CA SER A 334 47.15 35.06 -16.83
C SER A 334 46.60 35.86 -15.62
N SER A 335 47.48 36.05 -14.63
CA SER A 335 47.58 37.18 -13.67
C SER A 335 46.59 37.35 -12.48
N SER A 336 47.04 36.80 -11.33
CA SER A 336 47.12 37.26 -9.91
C SER A 336 46.61 38.67 -9.46
N PRO A 337 46.67 39.02 -8.15
CA PRO A 337 45.97 38.46 -6.98
C PRO A 337 45.34 39.59 -6.09
N GLY A 338 44.42 39.28 -5.17
CA GLY A 338 43.93 40.33 -4.26
C GLY A 338 43.04 39.89 -3.08
N SER A 339 43.64 39.96 -1.89
CA SER A 339 43.04 40.43 -0.64
C SER A 339 42.07 39.52 0.13
N LEU A 340 42.64 38.85 1.15
CA LEU A 340 42.00 38.46 2.41
C LEU A 340 41.44 39.68 3.16
N SER A 341 40.27 39.57 3.78
CA SER A 341 40.08 39.88 5.22
C SER A 341 38.68 39.52 5.75
N PRO A 342 38.54 39.27 7.08
CA PRO A 342 37.43 38.52 7.70
C PRO A 342 36.57 39.34 8.67
N PHE A 343 35.30 38.97 8.87
CA PHE A 343 34.46 39.40 10.01
C PHE A 343 33.46 38.27 10.32
N LEU A 344 33.70 37.44 11.34
CA LEU A 344 33.36 37.57 12.78
C LEU A 344 31.87 37.29 13.12
N PRO A 345 31.62 36.62 14.27
CA PRO A 345 30.44 35.79 14.52
C PRO A 345 29.24 36.53 15.16
N VAL A 346 28.06 35.96 14.94
CA VAL A 346 26.78 36.34 15.53
C VAL A 346 26.73 35.91 17.02
N PRO A 347 26.24 36.76 17.96
CA PRO A 347 26.18 36.42 19.37
C PRO A 347 24.96 35.56 19.76
N ILE A 348 25.22 34.61 20.65
CA ILE A 348 24.27 33.72 21.33
C ILE A 348 23.60 34.48 22.49
N PRO A 349 22.27 34.46 22.64
CA PRO A 349 21.61 34.89 23.87
C PRO A 349 21.69 33.81 24.96
N SER A 350 22.13 34.27 26.13
CA SER A 350 22.38 33.59 27.38
C SER A 350 21.14 32.96 28.06
N LEU A 351 21.41 31.86 28.77
CA LEU A 351 20.55 31.21 29.76
C LEU A 351 19.92 32.20 30.76
N GLY A 352 18.60 32.12 30.91
CA GLY A 352 17.89 32.56 32.12
C GLY A 352 17.71 31.38 33.08
N LYS A 353 18.29 31.51 34.27
CA LYS A 353 18.07 30.65 35.44
C LYS A 353 16.85 31.15 36.25
N GLU A 354 16.36 30.26 37.12
CA GLU A 354 15.48 30.48 38.28
C GLU A 354 13.97 30.62 37.94
N ASN A 355 13.07 29.83 38.54
CA ASN A 355 12.88 29.68 39.98
C ASN A 355 12.34 28.30 40.40
N VAL A 356 12.97 27.77 41.44
CA VAL A 356 12.47 26.69 42.30
C VAL A 356 11.57 27.31 43.37
N HIS A 357 10.36 26.77 43.55
CA HIS A 357 9.55 27.01 44.75
C HIS A 357 9.05 25.68 45.30
N PRO A 358 9.38 25.35 46.56
CA PRO A 358 8.72 24.27 47.30
C PRO A 358 7.52 24.85 48.07
N ARG A 359 6.40 24.13 48.10
CA ARG A 359 5.37 24.32 49.13
C ARG A 359 5.12 23.01 49.87
N SER A 360 5.35 23.11 51.18
CA SER A 360 4.72 22.37 52.30
C SER A 360 3.23 22.08 52.04
N GLY A 361 2.60 20.99 52.51
CA GLY A 361 2.74 20.33 53.81
C GLY A 361 1.60 20.76 54.74
N LYS A 362 0.85 19.77 55.27
CA LYS A 362 -0.33 19.80 56.17
C LYS A 362 -1.67 20.12 55.47
N GLU A 363 -2.78 19.41 55.68
CA GLU A 363 -3.24 18.55 56.78
C GLU A 363 -3.53 17.10 56.39
#